data_AF-A2ZD85-F1
#
_entry.id   AF-A2ZD85-F1
#
_cell.length_a   1.000
_cell.length_b   1.000
_cell.length_c   1.000
_cell.angle_alpha   90.00
_cell.angle_beta   90.00
_cell.angle_gamma   90.00
#
_symmetry.space_group_name_H-M   'P 1'
#
loop_
_entity.id
_entity.type
_entity.pdbx_description
1 polymer ?
#
loop_
_entity_poly.entity_id
_entity_poly.type
_entity_poly.pdbx_seq_one_letter_code
_entity_poly.pdbx_strand_id
1 'polypeptide(L)'
;MVQVLSCCKNFEPCAQGQQDQAGDGQQYSSLSDRQYNVTGIIEDRFSRHHKFLLRTREEKTDCVPPIIISGHRFTAISQHQSAARDYLEAYKLNPENPFINLCVGSALINLALGFRLQNKNQCIVQALAFLFRYLRLCDNSQEALYNIARAYHHVGLNTLAAIYYEKALAVEVKDYPIPRLPYEENSCAQQDLKPGYCDVRREAAFNLHLIYKKSGADDLARRILRTYCTI
;
A
#
# COMPACT_ATOMS: atom_id res chain seq x y z
N MET A 1 -3.34 0.73 -0.21
CA MET A 1 -2.08 1.49 -0.39
C MET A 1 -1.31 1.65 0.93
N VAL A 2 -2.00 1.78 2.08
CA VAL A 2 -1.36 1.71 3.41
C VAL A 2 -0.99 0.27 3.80
N GLN A 3 -1.86 -0.72 3.58
CA GLN A 3 -1.52 -2.14 3.85
C GLN A 3 -0.44 -2.71 2.90
N VAL A 4 -0.50 -2.39 1.61
CA VAL A 4 0.48 -2.90 0.61
C VAL A 4 1.89 -2.31 0.84
N LEU A 5 2.00 -1.09 1.37
CA LEU A 5 3.30 -0.49 1.70
C LEU A 5 3.77 -0.82 3.13
N SER A 6 2.86 -1.04 4.08
CA SER A 6 3.19 -1.39 5.47
C SER A 6 3.83 -2.78 5.59
N CYS A 7 3.39 -3.77 4.80
CA CYS A 7 4.04 -5.09 4.75
C CYS A 7 5.51 -5.06 4.28
N CYS A 8 5.94 -4.01 3.57
CA CYS A 8 7.33 -3.89 3.12
C CYS A 8 8.26 -3.17 4.11
N LYS A 9 7.72 -2.52 5.17
CA LYS A 9 8.53 -1.71 6.10
C LYS A 9 8.84 -2.37 7.45
N ASN A 10 8.16 -3.46 7.83
CA ASN A 10 8.26 -4.01 9.19
C ASN A 10 9.20 -5.23 9.33
N PHE A 11 10.34 -5.26 8.64
CA PHE A 11 11.37 -6.28 8.87
C PHE A 11 12.77 -5.64 8.93
N GLU A 12 13.13 -5.10 10.10
CA GLU A 12 14.52 -4.81 10.44
C GLU A 12 15.00 -5.79 11.52
N PRO A 13 16.14 -6.47 11.31
CA PRO A 13 16.95 -6.95 12.41
C PRO A 13 18.21 -6.09 12.58
N CYS A 14 18.48 -5.77 13.84
CA CYS A 14 19.71 -5.27 14.47
C CYS A 14 21.00 -5.54 13.67
N ALA A 15 21.73 -4.48 13.29
CA ALA A 15 23.13 -4.56 12.89
C ALA A 15 24.02 -3.94 13.98
N GLN A 16 24.78 -4.79 14.67
CA GLN A 16 25.92 -4.37 15.49
C GLN A 16 27.07 -3.90 14.58
N GLY A 17 27.77 -2.87 15.03
CA GLY A 17 28.76 -2.14 14.25
C GLY A 17 30.08 -2.88 14.02
N GLN A 18 30.80 -2.44 13.00
CA GLN A 18 32.25 -2.31 13.01
C GLN A 18 32.66 -1.26 11.98
N GLN A 19 33.45 -0.30 12.45
CA GLN A 19 34.15 0.70 11.65
C GLN A 19 35.30 0.01 10.92
N ASP A 20 35.56 0.42 9.67
CA ASP A 20 36.92 0.55 9.17
C ASP A 20 36.95 1.56 8.01
N GLN A 21 37.95 2.43 8.06
CA GLN A 21 38.22 3.55 7.15
C GLN A 21 39.12 3.10 6.00
N ALA A 22 38.88 3.57 4.77
CA ALA A 22 39.92 4.03 3.84
C ALA A 22 39.35 4.61 2.52
N GLY A 23 39.81 5.82 2.17
CA GLY A 23 40.34 6.11 0.83
C GLY A 23 39.40 6.68 -0.24
N ASP A 24 39.59 7.98 -0.53
CA ASP A 24 38.97 8.81 -1.57
C ASP A 24 38.94 8.23 -3.01
N GLY A 25 37.86 8.57 -3.73
CA GLY A 25 37.86 8.60 -5.19
C GLY A 25 36.48 8.46 -5.85
N GLN A 26 36.00 9.55 -6.44
CA GLN A 26 34.93 9.65 -7.45
C GLN A 26 33.48 9.72 -6.95
N GLN A 27 32.99 10.96 -6.88
CA GLN A 27 31.70 11.34 -6.37
C GLN A 27 30.70 11.63 -7.49
N TYR A 28 30.29 10.62 -8.27
CA TYR A 28 29.16 10.72 -9.22
C TYR A 28 28.55 9.33 -9.54
N SER A 29 28.01 8.60 -8.54
CA SER A 29 27.13 7.42 -8.80
C SER A 29 26.19 7.00 -7.64
N SER A 30 26.11 7.76 -6.54
CA SER A 30 25.60 7.23 -5.27
C SER A 30 24.07 7.07 -5.15
N LEU A 31 23.27 7.64 -6.07
CA LEU A 31 21.80 7.52 -6.04
C LEU A 31 21.28 6.37 -6.90
N SER A 32 21.91 6.10 -8.06
CA SER A 32 21.56 4.96 -8.89
C SER A 32 21.95 3.64 -8.24
N ASP A 33 23.15 3.57 -7.65
CA ASP A 33 23.69 2.34 -7.08
C ASP A 33 22.89 1.86 -5.85
N ARG A 34 22.34 2.78 -5.05
CA ARG A 34 21.47 2.45 -3.91
C ARG A 34 20.12 1.87 -4.36
N GLN A 35 19.55 2.38 -5.44
CA GLN A 35 18.31 1.85 -5.99
C GLN A 35 18.50 0.42 -6.51
N TYR A 36 19.61 0.17 -7.24
CA TYR A 36 19.93 -1.14 -7.79
C TYR A 36 20.25 -2.18 -6.70
N ASN A 37 20.93 -1.78 -5.62
CA ASN A 37 21.24 -2.69 -4.52
C ASN A 37 19.99 -3.12 -3.74
N VAL A 38 19.02 -2.22 -3.54
CA VAL A 38 17.74 -2.56 -2.87
C VAL A 38 16.91 -3.51 -3.74
N THR A 39 16.84 -3.29 -5.05
CA THR A 39 16.17 -4.22 -5.97
C THR A 39 16.88 -5.57 -6.02
N GLY A 40 18.21 -5.62 -6.01
CA GLY A 40 18.99 -6.87 -6.01
C GLY A 40 18.81 -7.70 -4.73
N ILE A 41 18.76 -7.06 -3.56
CA ILE A 41 18.51 -7.73 -2.26
C ILE A 41 17.08 -8.27 -2.18
N ILE A 42 16.11 -7.59 -2.81
CA ILE A 42 14.73 -8.07 -2.94
C ILE A 42 14.71 -9.27 -3.89
N GLU A 43 15.33 -9.18 -5.06
CA GLU A 43 15.40 -10.26 -6.05
C GLU A 43 16.03 -11.54 -5.50
N ASP A 44 17.14 -11.44 -4.75
CA ASP A 44 17.84 -12.59 -4.16
C ASP A 44 16.99 -13.33 -3.10
N ARG A 45 16.32 -12.59 -2.21
CA ARG A 45 15.43 -13.16 -1.18
C ARG A 45 14.22 -13.89 -1.76
N PHE A 46 13.68 -13.43 -2.90
CA PHE A 46 12.54 -14.08 -3.53
C PHE A 46 12.90 -15.27 -4.44
N SER A 47 14.17 -15.41 -4.85
CA SER A 47 14.60 -16.42 -5.85
C SER A 47 14.33 -17.87 -5.41
N ARG A 48 14.61 -18.24 -4.15
CA ARG A 48 14.33 -19.59 -3.62
C ARG A 48 12.84 -19.90 -3.50
N HIS A 49 12.05 -18.93 -3.04
CA HIS A 49 10.61 -19.09 -2.86
C HIS A 49 9.83 -19.02 -4.18
N HIS A 50 10.40 -18.42 -5.22
CA HIS A 50 9.76 -18.29 -6.53
C HIS A 50 9.51 -19.65 -7.20
N LYS A 51 10.48 -20.58 -7.16
CA LYS A 51 10.30 -21.94 -7.71
C LYS A 51 9.20 -22.71 -6.98
N PHE A 52 9.14 -22.58 -5.65
CA PHE A 52 8.08 -23.17 -4.84
C PHE A 52 6.70 -22.58 -5.18
N LEU A 53 6.60 -21.26 -5.34
CA LEU A 53 5.36 -20.58 -5.71
C LEU A 53 4.87 -21.00 -7.10
N LEU A 54 5.76 -21.09 -8.08
CA LEU A 54 5.41 -21.55 -9.43
C LEU A 54 4.90 -22.99 -9.41
N ARG A 55 5.62 -23.90 -8.74
CA ARG A 55 5.19 -25.29 -8.56
C ARG A 55 3.82 -25.38 -7.89
N THR A 56 3.61 -24.59 -6.82
CA THR A 56 2.32 -24.57 -6.11
C THR A 56 1.18 -24.06 -7.00
N ARG A 57 1.44 -23.08 -7.89
CA ARG A 57 0.44 -22.58 -8.87
C ARG A 57 0.12 -23.61 -9.94
N GLU A 58 1.10 -24.40 -10.37
CA GLU A 58 0.92 -25.48 -11.34
C GLU A 58 0.16 -26.67 -10.73
N GLU A 59 0.46 -27.03 -9.47
CA GLU A 59 -0.19 -28.13 -8.75
C GLU A 59 -1.60 -27.76 -8.27
N LYS A 60 -1.85 -26.49 -7.93
CA LYS A 60 -3.12 -26.01 -7.37
C LYS A 60 -3.54 -24.70 -8.04
N THR A 61 -4.14 -24.83 -9.22
CA THR A 61 -4.60 -23.69 -10.03
C THR A 61 -5.67 -22.83 -9.34
N ASP A 62 -6.45 -23.43 -8.43
CA ASP A 62 -7.57 -22.76 -7.77
C ASP A 62 -7.20 -22.15 -6.40
N CYS A 63 -5.91 -22.13 -6.07
CA CYS A 63 -5.41 -21.58 -4.81
C CYS A 63 -5.08 -20.08 -4.95
N VAL A 64 -5.86 -19.23 -4.29
CA VAL A 64 -5.73 -17.76 -4.37
C VAL A 64 -4.42 -17.20 -3.79
N PRO A 65 -3.92 -17.61 -2.59
CA PRO A 65 -2.76 -16.97 -1.97
C PRO A 65 -1.46 -16.99 -2.81
N PRO A 66 -1.04 -18.10 -3.45
CA PRO A 66 0.13 -18.11 -4.32
C PRO A 66 0.05 -17.12 -5.49
N ILE A 67 -1.15 -16.90 -6.04
CA ILE A 67 -1.40 -15.95 -7.14
C ILE A 67 -1.21 -14.52 -6.63
N ILE A 68 -1.77 -14.18 -5.47
CA ILE A 68 -1.61 -12.86 -4.85
C ILE A 68 -0.14 -12.57 -4.53
N ILE A 69 0.59 -13.53 -3.95
CA ILE A 69 2.02 -13.39 -3.64
C ILE A 69 2.83 -13.13 -4.92
N SER A 70 2.51 -13.82 -6.01
CA SER A 70 3.11 -13.57 -7.33
C SER A 70 2.84 -12.14 -7.82
N GLY A 71 1.60 -11.66 -7.69
CA GLY A 71 1.23 -10.27 -8.01
C GLY A 71 2.00 -9.23 -7.17
N HIS A 72 2.21 -9.50 -5.88
CA HIS A 72 3.01 -8.64 -4.99
C HIS A 72 4.47 -8.58 -5.43
N ARG A 73 5.06 -9.72 -5.80
CA ARG A 73 6.42 -9.76 -6.35
C ARG A 73 6.53 -8.88 -7.58
N PHE A 74 5.62 -9.01 -8.54
CA PHE A 74 5.61 -8.17 -9.74
C PHE A 74 5.42 -6.68 -9.42
N THR A 75 4.62 -6.37 -8.40
CA THR A 75 4.44 -4.99 -7.93
C THR A 75 5.76 -4.42 -7.38
N ALA A 76 6.51 -5.21 -6.60
CA ALA A 76 7.78 -4.80 -6.00
C ALA A 76 8.86 -4.47 -7.04
N ILE A 77 8.87 -5.19 -8.16
CA ILE A 77 9.79 -4.95 -9.30
C ILE A 77 9.19 -4.02 -10.37
N SER A 78 8.11 -3.28 -10.05
CA SER A 78 7.44 -2.33 -10.95
C SER A 78 6.91 -2.92 -12.27
N GLN A 79 6.68 -4.24 -12.32
CA GLN A 79 6.04 -4.93 -13.44
C GLN A 79 4.51 -4.92 -13.28
N HIS A 80 3.92 -3.72 -13.37
CA HIS A 80 2.49 -3.51 -13.07
C HIS A 80 1.53 -4.27 -13.99
N GLN A 81 1.92 -4.50 -15.25
CA GLN A 81 1.11 -5.30 -16.18
C GLN A 81 1.01 -6.75 -15.71
N SER A 82 2.15 -7.37 -15.36
CA SER A 82 2.19 -8.74 -14.84
C SER A 82 1.44 -8.85 -13.51
N ALA A 83 1.62 -7.87 -12.61
CA ALA A 83 0.89 -7.81 -11.35
C ALA A 83 -0.63 -7.74 -11.56
N ALA A 84 -1.10 -6.88 -12.47
CA ALA A 84 -2.51 -6.75 -12.78
C ALA A 84 -3.11 -8.05 -13.31
N ARG A 85 -2.37 -8.81 -14.16
CA ARG A 85 -2.83 -10.12 -14.63
C ARG A 85 -3.03 -11.12 -13.49
N ASP A 86 -2.03 -11.25 -12.62
CA ASP A 86 -2.10 -12.18 -11.47
C ASP A 86 -3.26 -11.80 -10.53
N TYR A 87 -3.42 -10.52 -10.19
CA TYR A 87 -4.55 -10.13 -9.34
C TYR A 87 -5.91 -10.33 -10.02
N LEU A 88 -6.01 -10.13 -11.34
CA LEU A 88 -7.24 -10.42 -12.08
C LEU A 88 -7.55 -11.92 -12.13
N GLU A 89 -6.54 -12.78 -12.14
CA GLU A 89 -6.70 -14.23 -12.00
C GLU A 89 -7.21 -14.59 -10.60
N ALA A 90 -6.62 -14.02 -9.55
CA ALA A 90 -7.12 -14.17 -8.18
C ALA A 90 -8.57 -13.67 -8.03
N TYR A 91 -8.92 -12.58 -8.71
CA TYR A 91 -10.29 -12.04 -8.71
C TYR A 91 -11.31 -13.00 -9.32
N LYS A 92 -10.95 -13.76 -10.37
CA LYS A 92 -11.85 -14.77 -10.96
C LYS A 92 -12.22 -15.86 -9.95
N LEU A 93 -11.28 -16.21 -9.06
CA LEU A 93 -11.48 -17.25 -8.05
C LEU A 93 -12.23 -16.74 -6.82
N ASN A 94 -12.02 -15.48 -6.41
CA ASN A 94 -12.67 -14.91 -5.22
C ASN A 94 -13.01 -13.41 -5.39
N PRO A 95 -14.09 -13.08 -6.12
CA PRO A 95 -14.43 -11.68 -6.44
C PRO A 95 -15.01 -10.89 -5.26
N GLU A 96 -15.48 -11.57 -4.21
CA GLU A 96 -16.03 -10.95 -3.00
C GLU A 96 -14.95 -10.60 -1.96
N ASN A 97 -13.69 -10.96 -2.20
CA ASN A 97 -12.61 -10.58 -1.30
C ASN A 97 -12.23 -9.10 -1.49
N PRO A 98 -12.40 -8.22 -0.48
CA PRO A 98 -12.09 -6.80 -0.60
C PRO A 98 -10.60 -6.56 -0.88
N PHE A 99 -9.70 -7.36 -0.31
CA PHE A 99 -8.26 -7.21 -0.49
C PHE A 99 -7.85 -7.44 -1.96
N ILE A 100 -8.44 -8.43 -2.63
CA ILE A 100 -8.16 -8.69 -4.05
C ILE A 100 -8.63 -7.52 -4.92
N ASN A 101 -9.81 -6.99 -4.66
CA ASN A 101 -10.33 -5.80 -5.36
C ASN A 101 -9.41 -4.59 -5.19
N LEU A 102 -8.89 -4.36 -3.97
CA LEU A 102 -7.91 -3.31 -3.70
C LEU A 102 -6.59 -3.53 -4.47
N CYS A 103 -6.09 -4.78 -4.53
CA CYS A 103 -4.88 -5.12 -5.28
C CYS A 103 -5.03 -4.90 -6.79
N VAL A 104 -6.13 -5.38 -7.38
CA VAL A 104 -6.44 -5.16 -8.81
C VAL A 104 -6.50 -3.66 -9.12
N GLY A 105 -7.30 -2.90 -8.37
CA GLY A 105 -7.44 -1.47 -8.56
C GLY A 105 -6.12 -0.71 -8.43
N SER A 106 -5.30 -1.05 -7.41
CA SER A 106 -4.00 -0.43 -7.21
C SER A 106 -3.02 -0.75 -8.34
N ALA A 107 -2.98 -1.99 -8.82
CA ALA A 107 -2.11 -2.40 -9.92
C ALA A 107 -2.47 -1.71 -11.24
N LEU A 108 -3.78 -1.58 -11.54
CA LEU A 108 -4.26 -0.88 -12.73
C LEU A 108 -3.98 0.63 -12.69
N ILE A 109 -4.10 1.27 -11.52
CA ILE A 109 -3.67 2.67 -11.37
C ILE A 109 -2.17 2.81 -11.67
N ASN A 110 -1.32 1.97 -11.08
CA ASN A 110 0.12 2.02 -11.33
C ASN A 110 0.46 1.75 -12.80
N LEU A 111 -0.28 0.84 -13.45
CA LEU A 111 -0.15 0.57 -14.88
C LEU A 111 -0.54 1.81 -15.73
N ALA A 112 -1.61 2.51 -15.36
CA ALA A 112 -2.06 3.71 -16.06
C ALA A 112 -1.10 4.90 -15.97
N LEU A 113 -0.36 5.00 -14.87
CA LEU A 113 0.68 6.02 -14.69
C LEU A 113 1.95 5.74 -15.50
N GLY A 114 2.12 4.51 -15.99
CA GLY A 114 3.22 4.14 -16.88
C GLY A 114 3.20 4.93 -18.20
N PHE A 115 4.39 5.25 -18.72
CA PHE A 115 4.54 6.04 -19.93
C PHE A 115 4.13 5.31 -21.23
N ARG A 116 4.16 3.97 -21.22
CA ARG A 116 3.95 3.14 -22.42
C ARG A 116 2.49 2.87 -22.77
N LEU A 117 1.55 3.18 -21.87
CA LEU A 117 0.14 2.87 -22.07
C LEU A 117 -0.55 3.98 -22.87
N GLN A 118 -1.20 3.60 -23.98
CA GLN A 118 -1.91 4.53 -24.86
C GLN A 118 -3.26 4.98 -24.25
N ASN A 119 -4.06 4.03 -23.75
CA ASN A 119 -5.41 4.29 -23.23
C ASN A 119 -5.45 4.43 -21.70
N LYS A 120 -4.74 5.42 -21.16
CA LYS A 120 -4.63 5.63 -19.70
C LYS A 120 -5.99 5.84 -19.03
N ASN A 121 -6.86 6.64 -19.64
CA ASN A 121 -8.18 6.95 -19.10
C ASN A 121 -9.04 5.69 -18.95
N GLN A 122 -9.03 4.80 -19.94
CA GLN A 122 -9.77 3.55 -19.87
C GLN A 122 -9.28 2.66 -18.72
N CYS A 123 -7.96 2.56 -18.55
CA CYS A 123 -7.35 1.80 -17.46
C CYS A 123 -7.70 2.40 -16.08
N ILE A 124 -7.69 3.73 -15.95
CA ILE A 124 -8.11 4.44 -14.73
C ILE A 124 -9.57 4.13 -14.39
N VAL A 125 -10.47 4.19 -15.38
CA VAL A 125 -11.90 3.89 -15.16
C VAL A 125 -12.09 2.44 -14.70
N GLN A 126 -11.38 1.49 -15.32
CA GLN A 126 -11.38 0.08 -14.88
C GLN A 126 -10.87 -0.04 -13.45
N ALA A 127 -9.76 0.62 -13.12
CA ALA A 127 -9.19 0.59 -11.78
C ALA A 127 -10.17 1.13 -10.73
N LEU A 128 -10.83 2.25 -11.02
CA LEU A 128 -11.84 2.85 -10.14
C LEU A 128 -13.04 1.93 -9.95
N ALA A 129 -13.46 1.17 -10.96
CA ALA A 129 -14.56 0.20 -10.80
C ALA A 129 -14.25 -0.87 -9.74
N PHE A 130 -13.04 -1.43 -9.74
CA PHE A 130 -12.59 -2.38 -8.70
C PHE A 130 -12.47 -1.72 -7.33
N LEU A 131 -11.94 -0.48 -7.27
CA LEU A 131 -11.81 0.25 -6.01
C LEU A 131 -13.17 0.61 -5.40
N PHE A 132 -14.16 0.99 -6.22
CA PHE A 132 -15.52 1.24 -5.73
C PHE A 132 -16.23 -0.04 -5.28
N ARG A 133 -15.94 -1.18 -5.91
CA ARG A 133 -16.38 -2.48 -5.39
C ARG A 133 -15.75 -2.78 -4.04
N TYR A 134 -14.44 -2.58 -3.89
CA TYR A 134 -13.74 -2.67 -2.60
C TYR A 134 -14.38 -1.78 -1.53
N LEU A 135 -14.68 -0.51 -1.85
CA LEU A 135 -15.33 0.42 -0.92
C LEU A 135 -16.67 -0.12 -0.41
N ARG A 136 -17.47 -0.72 -1.29
CA ARG A 136 -18.77 -1.32 -0.94
C ARG A 136 -18.59 -2.56 -0.05
N LEU A 137 -17.64 -3.44 -0.37
CA LEU A 137 -17.35 -4.64 0.43
C LEU A 137 -16.81 -4.32 1.83
N CYS A 138 -16.22 -3.14 2.01
CA CYS A 138 -15.75 -2.66 3.30
C CYS A 138 -16.76 -1.73 4.01
N ASP A 139 -18.02 -1.67 3.58
CA ASP A 139 -19.08 -0.85 4.17
C ASP A 139 -18.71 0.62 4.37
N ASN A 140 -17.95 1.20 3.41
CA ASN A 140 -17.41 2.56 3.52
C ASN A 140 -16.59 2.81 4.80
N SER A 141 -15.83 1.80 5.25
CA SER A 141 -14.92 1.94 6.38
C SER A 141 -13.95 3.12 6.20
N GLN A 142 -13.44 3.63 7.32
CA GLN A 142 -12.48 4.73 7.34
C GLN A 142 -11.27 4.44 6.43
N GLU A 143 -10.70 3.23 6.53
CA GLU A 143 -9.58 2.80 5.72
C GLU A 143 -9.94 2.77 4.22
N ALA A 144 -11.13 2.26 3.89
CA ALA A 144 -11.57 2.16 2.50
C ALA A 144 -11.74 3.56 1.89
N LEU A 145 -12.39 4.49 2.59
CA LEU A 145 -12.53 5.89 2.15
C LEU A 145 -11.17 6.56 1.95
N TYR A 146 -10.23 6.35 2.87
CA TYR A 146 -8.87 6.84 2.75
C TYR A 146 -8.15 6.24 1.53
N ASN A 147 -8.27 4.94 1.29
CA ASN A 147 -7.66 4.27 0.12
C ASN A 147 -8.25 4.81 -1.20
N ILE A 148 -9.55 5.13 -1.26
CA ILE A 148 -10.16 5.82 -2.42
C ILE A 148 -9.60 7.23 -2.60
N ALA A 149 -9.47 7.99 -1.51
CA ALA A 149 -8.84 9.32 -1.54
C ALA A 149 -7.41 9.26 -2.08
N ARG A 150 -6.62 8.26 -1.64
CA ARG A 150 -5.27 8.00 -2.13
C ARG A 150 -5.24 7.69 -3.62
N ALA A 151 -6.18 6.87 -4.11
CA ALA A 151 -6.28 6.55 -5.53
C ALA A 151 -6.54 7.81 -6.37
N TYR A 152 -7.51 8.66 -5.97
CA TYR A 152 -7.77 9.92 -6.65
C TYR A 152 -6.58 10.87 -6.63
N HIS A 153 -5.93 11.00 -5.47
CA HIS A 153 -4.74 11.84 -5.31
C HIS A 153 -3.61 11.36 -6.23
N HIS A 154 -3.41 10.05 -6.34
CA HIS A 154 -2.34 9.46 -7.15
C HIS A 154 -2.52 9.70 -8.66
N VAL A 155 -3.77 9.72 -9.14
CA VAL A 155 -4.10 10.03 -10.54
C VAL A 155 -4.17 11.55 -10.80
N GLY A 156 -4.10 12.38 -9.75
CA GLY A 156 -4.11 13.85 -9.86
C GLY A 156 -5.50 14.49 -9.78
N LEU A 157 -6.54 13.72 -9.45
CA LEU A 157 -7.91 14.21 -9.25
C LEU A 157 -8.07 14.80 -7.84
N ASN A 158 -7.36 15.90 -7.59
CA ASN A 158 -7.16 16.45 -6.23
C ASN A 158 -8.47 16.89 -5.55
N THR A 159 -9.41 17.46 -6.28
CA THR A 159 -10.71 17.89 -5.71
C THR A 159 -11.49 16.69 -5.17
N LEU A 160 -11.53 15.59 -5.91
CA LEU A 160 -12.18 14.35 -5.46
C LEU A 160 -11.41 13.73 -4.29
N ALA A 161 -10.07 13.75 -4.35
CA ALA A 161 -9.25 13.26 -3.25
C ALA A 161 -9.54 14.01 -1.94
N ALA A 162 -9.65 15.35 -1.99
CA ALA A 162 -9.98 16.17 -0.82
C ALA A 162 -11.32 15.75 -0.18
N ILE A 163 -12.38 15.59 -0.99
CA ILE A 163 -13.70 15.15 -0.54
C ILE A 163 -13.61 13.79 0.19
N TYR A 164 -12.87 12.82 -0.35
CA TYR A 164 -12.76 11.51 0.29
C TYR A 164 -11.85 11.51 1.53
N TYR A 165 -10.81 12.35 1.61
CA TYR A 165 -10.05 12.53 2.84
C TYR A 165 -10.91 13.16 3.95
N GLU A 166 -11.72 14.16 3.62
CA GLU A 166 -12.67 14.77 4.56
C GLU A 166 -13.68 13.74 5.06
N LYS A 167 -14.22 12.89 4.17
CA LYS A 167 -15.07 11.76 4.57
C LYS A 167 -14.36 10.81 5.53
N ALA A 168 -13.11 10.43 5.25
CA ALA A 168 -12.35 9.55 6.13
C ALA A 168 -12.09 10.20 7.50
N LEU A 169 -11.85 11.52 7.56
CA LEU A 169 -11.70 12.26 8.82
C LEU A 169 -12.99 12.34 9.63
N ALA A 170 -14.15 12.36 8.96
CA ALA A 170 -15.47 12.45 9.58
C ALA A 170 -15.99 11.11 10.12
N VAL A 171 -15.38 9.97 9.75
CA VAL A 171 -15.79 8.67 10.28
C VAL A 171 -15.37 8.55 11.74
N GLU A 172 -16.35 8.33 12.61
CA GLU A 172 -16.11 7.95 14.00
C GLU A 172 -15.51 6.55 14.06
N VAL A 173 -14.30 6.51 14.62
CA VAL A 173 -13.54 5.30 14.90
C VAL A 173 -14.27 4.52 16.00
N LYS A 174 -14.95 3.43 15.63
CA LYS A 174 -15.44 2.45 16.61
C LYS A 174 -14.25 1.63 17.07
N ASP A 175 -13.82 1.76 18.32
CA ASP A 175 -12.74 0.94 18.90
C ASP A 175 -13.03 -0.55 18.64
N TYR A 176 -12.33 -1.15 17.68
CA TYR A 176 -12.37 -2.58 17.44
C TYR A 176 -11.12 -3.17 18.10
N PRO A 177 -11.25 -3.84 19.25
CA PRO A 177 -10.11 -4.55 19.83
C PRO A 177 -9.66 -5.64 18.85
N ILE A 178 -8.36 -5.70 18.60
CA ILE A 178 -7.75 -6.76 17.79
C ILE A 178 -8.17 -8.11 18.40
N PRO A 179 -8.78 -9.04 17.64
CA PRO A 179 -9.04 -10.37 18.13
C PRO A 179 -7.72 -11.02 18.54
N ARG A 180 -7.59 -11.39 19.82
CA ARG A 180 -6.39 -12.08 20.30
C ARG A 180 -6.21 -13.36 19.49
N LEU A 181 -5.02 -13.53 18.90
CA LEU A 181 -4.71 -14.78 18.21
C LEU A 181 -4.60 -15.90 19.25
N PRO A 182 -5.04 -17.14 18.96
CA PRO A 182 -5.05 -18.25 19.92
C PRO A 182 -3.69 -18.58 20.56
N TYR A 183 -2.59 -18.11 19.97
CA TYR A 183 -1.23 -18.36 20.46
C TYR A 183 -0.73 -17.30 21.47
N GLU A 184 -1.46 -16.19 21.65
CA GLU A 184 -1.04 -15.09 22.55
C GLU A 184 -1.49 -15.29 24.01
N GLU A 185 -2.16 -16.39 24.35
CA GLU A 185 -2.72 -16.62 25.70
C GLU A 185 -1.66 -16.70 26.82
N ASN A 186 -0.39 -16.98 26.49
CA ASN A 186 0.69 -17.22 27.46
C ASN A 186 1.73 -16.09 27.61
N SER A 187 1.49 -14.91 27.03
CA SER A 187 2.44 -13.79 27.10
C SER A 187 2.09 -12.85 28.26
N CYS A 188 2.85 -12.93 29.36
CA CYS A 188 2.72 -12.08 30.55
C CYS A 188 3.22 -10.63 30.32
N ALA A 189 2.63 -9.91 29.36
CA ALA A 189 2.86 -8.49 29.16
C ALA A 189 1.52 -7.74 29.19
N GLN A 190 0.99 -7.54 30.41
CA GLN A 190 0.05 -6.46 30.68
C GLN A 190 0.83 -5.14 30.59
N GLN A 191 0.98 -4.62 29.37
CA GLN A 191 1.11 -3.19 29.18
C GLN A 191 -0.24 -2.67 28.71
N ASP A 192 -0.63 -1.50 29.17
CA ASP A 192 -1.79 -0.71 28.76
C ASP A 192 -1.70 -0.27 27.28
N LEU A 193 -1.41 -1.21 26.38
CA LEU A 193 -1.48 -1.04 24.95
C LEU A 193 -2.97 -1.01 24.61
N LYS A 194 -3.53 0.20 24.53
CA LYS A 194 -4.80 0.42 23.84
C LYS A 194 -4.74 -0.35 22.51
N PRO A 195 -5.64 -1.33 22.27
CA PRO A 195 -5.58 -2.17 21.07
C PRO A 195 -5.46 -1.30 19.82
N GLY A 196 -4.43 -1.57 19.02
CA GLY A 196 -4.02 -0.72 17.91
C GLY A 196 -5.14 -0.49 16.91
N TYR A 197 -5.68 0.71 16.91
CA TYR A 197 -6.68 1.11 15.93
C TYR A 197 -6.00 1.46 14.60
N CYS A 198 -6.60 1.03 13.49
CA CYS A 198 -6.26 1.50 12.14
C CYS A 198 -6.76 2.96 11.94
N ASP A 199 -6.34 3.88 12.82
CA ASP A 199 -6.75 5.28 12.76
C ASP A 199 -5.97 5.99 11.67
N VAL A 200 -6.55 6.07 10.48
CA VAL A 200 -5.91 6.73 9.34
C VAL A 200 -6.15 8.25 9.34
N ARG A 201 -6.67 8.84 10.41
CA ARG A 201 -6.96 10.30 10.47
C ARG A 201 -5.71 11.14 10.32
N ARG A 202 -4.59 10.74 10.94
CA ARG A 202 -3.33 11.49 10.82
C ARG A 202 -2.82 11.48 9.39
N GLU A 203 -2.86 10.33 8.73
CA GLU A 203 -2.46 10.13 7.34
C GLU A 203 -3.40 10.84 6.36
N ALA A 204 -4.70 10.81 6.62
CA ALA A 204 -5.72 11.52 5.85
C ALA A 204 -5.51 13.03 5.94
N ALA A 205 -5.37 13.55 7.17
CA ALA A 205 -5.10 14.96 7.43
C ALA A 205 -3.79 15.42 6.77
N PHE A 206 -2.73 14.62 6.90
CA PHE A 206 -1.46 14.92 6.24
C PHE A 206 -1.61 14.93 4.71
N ASN A 207 -2.28 13.97 4.10
CA ASN A 207 -2.46 14.01 2.64
C ASN A 207 -3.37 15.15 2.18
N LEU A 208 -4.38 15.51 2.97
CA LEU A 208 -5.27 16.64 2.70
C LEU A 208 -4.53 17.99 2.78
N HIS A 209 -3.63 18.16 3.76
CA HIS A 209 -2.85 19.40 3.87
C HIS A 209 -1.99 19.64 2.62
N LEU A 210 -1.44 18.57 2.01
CA LEU A 210 -0.64 18.67 0.78
C LEU A 210 -1.48 19.23 -0.38
N ILE A 211 -2.75 18.81 -0.48
CA ILE A 211 -3.68 19.33 -1.49
C ILE A 211 -3.95 20.82 -1.24
N TYR A 212 -4.33 21.20 -0.02
CA TYR A 212 -4.61 22.60 0.31
C TYR A 212 -3.40 23.51 0.10
N LYS A 213 -2.20 23.07 0.50
CA LYS A 213 -0.95 23.80 0.26
C LYS A 213 -0.71 24.00 -1.24
N LYS A 214 -0.88 22.95 -2.06
CA LYS A 214 -0.71 23.05 -3.52
C LYS A 214 -1.75 23.99 -4.17
N SER A 215 -2.93 24.09 -3.57
CA SER A 215 -3.99 25.02 -4.00
C SER A 215 -3.81 26.46 -3.49
N GLY A 216 -2.79 26.76 -2.67
CA GLY A 216 -2.57 28.08 -2.08
C GLY A 216 -3.46 28.40 -0.86
N ALA A 217 -4.23 27.42 -0.36
CA ALA A 217 -5.07 27.56 0.82
C ALA A 217 -4.28 27.31 2.11
N ASP A 218 -3.28 28.15 2.36
CA ASP A 218 -2.29 27.94 3.42
C ASP A 218 -2.89 27.93 4.83
N ASP A 219 -3.93 28.74 5.08
CA ASP A 219 -4.62 28.77 6.37
C ASP A 219 -5.34 27.46 6.68
N LEU A 220 -5.98 26.86 5.66
CA LEU A 220 -6.62 25.55 5.79
C LEU A 220 -5.59 24.45 6.00
N ALA A 221 -4.48 24.48 5.26
CA ALA A 221 -3.39 23.53 5.43
C ALA A 221 -2.80 23.58 6.85
N ARG A 222 -2.54 24.78 7.38
CA ARG A 222 -2.07 24.98 8.76
C ARG A 222 -3.08 24.48 9.78
N ARG A 223 -4.37 24.79 9.59
CA ARG A 223 -5.44 24.36 10.49
C ARG A 223 -5.51 22.84 10.59
N ILE A 224 -5.53 22.14 9.45
CA ILE A 224 -5.60 20.67 9.41
C ILE A 224 -4.43 20.04 10.18
N LEU A 225 -3.20 20.51 9.94
CA LEU A 225 -2.02 19.98 10.63
C LEU A 225 -2.07 20.22 12.15
N ARG A 226 -2.48 21.41 12.59
CA ARG A 226 -2.61 21.72 14.02
C ARG A 226 -3.65 20.87 14.72
N THR A 227 -4.77 20.58 14.04
CA THR A 227 -5.87 19.81 14.61
C THR A 227 -5.55 18.31 14.71
N TYR A 228 -4.95 17.72 13.68
CA TYR A 228 -4.84 16.25 13.57
C TYR A 228 -3.42 15.70 13.66
N CYS A 229 -2.39 16.50 13.42
CA CYS A 229 -1.00 16.03 13.32
C CYS A 229 -0.10 16.53 14.47
N THR A 230 -0.68 16.95 15.58
CA THR A 230 0.02 17.32 16.82
C THR A 230 0.17 16.11 17.74
N ILE A 231 1.26 16.07 18.52
CA ILE A 231 1.63 15.00 19.46
C ILE A 231 1.42 15.52 20.88
#